data_AF-A0A095AZ70-F1
#
_entry.id   AF-A0A095AZ70-F1
#
_cell.length_a   1.000
_cell.length_b   1.000
_cell.length_c   1.000
_cell.angle_alpha   90.00
_cell.angle_beta   90.00
_cell.angle_gamma   90.00
#
_symmetry.space_group_name_H-M   'P 1'
#
loop_
_entity.id
_entity.type
_entity.pdbx_description
1 polymer ?
#
loop_
_entity_poly.entity_id
_entity_poly.type
_entity_poly.pdbx_seq_one_letter_code
_entity_poly.pdbx_strand_id
1 'polypeptide(L)'
;MILGGALRWPTAIFIAVLGVICILRAAPGRFAKALDLEGLIEVQARMFPTLRGFADRRLTKLVAPAAGMPRPADPALHAHEWRQRFASDRNGKFSEAGAVSAFTAQLGRHWTGLEAATPVERVLFAAFFAHYNQERSEAMELLGRLSESLRKSGLDGPEGPKEALTVPDEIVAIADEKLNIPGVGAKIDALCARNGWTTTALMTLLTEARRKAGVLAPPAFAIVKLIDRPLWYALHSLGFPHERPEEDVHPNPRIEAAGARAHWEAERKARRPIYTPAVSVAVATLQKNSDKV
;
A
#
# COMPACT_ATOMS: atom_id res chain seq x y z
N MET A 1 27.54 8.64 71.16
CA MET A 1 26.38 8.27 70.33
C MET A 1 25.34 9.40 70.33
N ILE A 2 25.70 10.60 69.86
CA ILE A 2 24.81 11.79 69.88
C ILE A 2 24.80 12.53 68.52
N LEU A 3 25.91 12.51 67.77
CA LEU A 3 25.95 13.12 66.42
C LEU A 3 25.03 12.44 65.38
N GLY A 4 24.78 11.13 65.52
CA GLY A 4 23.90 10.39 64.60
C GLY A 4 22.42 10.78 64.71
N GLY A 5 21.97 11.33 65.84
CA GLY A 5 20.58 11.78 66.04
C GLY A 5 20.31 13.19 65.51
N ALA A 6 21.26 14.10 65.70
CA ALA A 6 21.13 15.49 65.30
C ALA A 6 21.20 15.70 63.77
N LEU A 7 21.99 14.88 63.05
CA LEU A 7 22.13 14.98 61.59
C LEU A 7 21.03 14.24 60.81
N ARG A 8 20.27 13.35 61.48
CA ARG A 8 19.18 12.57 60.87
C ARG A 8 18.05 13.44 60.37
N TRP A 9 17.58 14.38 61.19
CA TRP A 9 16.45 15.25 60.84
C TRP A 9 16.78 16.23 59.70
N PRO A 10 17.92 16.95 59.69
CA PRO A 10 18.32 17.77 58.56
C PRO A 10 18.46 16.97 57.26
N THR A 11 19.05 15.76 57.32
CA THR A 11 19.21 14.90 56.14
C THR A 11 17.86 14.38 55.64
N ALA A 12 16.96 13.99 56.54
CA ALA A 12 15.61 13.55 56.19
C ALA A 12 14.79 14.69 55.56
N ILE A 13 14.88 15.91 56.10
CA ILE A 13 14.24 17.10 55.53
C ILE A 13 14.81 17.40 54.15
N PHE A 14 16.14 17.34 53.98
CA PHE A 14 16.77 17.58 52.68
C PHE A 14 16.34 16.56 51.62
N ILE A 15 16.28 15.27 51.99
CA ILE A 15 15.78 14.21 51.10
C ILE A 15 14.29 14.42 50.78
N ALA A 16 13.47 14.81 51.76
CA ALA A 16 12.06 15.11 51.53
C ALA A 16 11.87 16.30 50.59
N VAL A 17 12.66 17.37 50.74
CA VAL A 17 12.65 18.53 49.85
C VAL A 17 13.08 18.13 48.43
N LEU A 18 14.14 17.34 48.27
CA LEU A 18 14.53 16.81 46.96
C LEU A 18 13.44 15.91 46.36
N GLY A 19 12.77 15.08 47.16
CA GLY A 19 11.64 14.27 46.74
C GLY A 19 10.47 15.11 46.24
N VAL A 20 10.10 16.16 46.97
CA VAL A 20 9.05 17.11 46.56
C VAL A 20 9.45 17.85 45.29
N ILE A 21 10.70 18.31 45.17
CA ILE A 21 11.20 18.94 43.95
C ILE A 21 11.15 17.95 42.79
N CYS A 22 11.55 16.69 42.99
CA CYS A 22 11.48 15.66 41.96
C CYS A 22 10.04 15.36 41.54
N ILE A 23 9.05 15.40 42.43
CA ILE A 23 7.62 15.22 42.10
C ILE A 23 7.07 16.44 41.35
N LEU A 24 7.37 17.65 41.81
CA LEU A 24 6.87 18.89 41.21
C LEU A 24 7.58 19.24 39.89
N ARG A 25 8.87 18.91 39.76
CA ARG A 25 9.62 18.98 38.51
C ARG A 25 9.60 17.67 37.74
N ALA A 26 8.87 16.64 38.20
CA ALA A 26 8.76 15.38 37.49
C ALA A 26 8.27 15.71 36.08
N ALA A 27 9.13 15.40 35.13
CA ALA A 27 8.94 15.69 33.72
C ALA A 27 7.79 14.94 32.99
N PRO A 28 7.11 13.89 33.52
CA PRO A 28 6.16 13.13 32.71
C PRO A 28 5.07 14.00 32.08
N GLY A 29 4.47 14.90 32.85
CA GLY A 29 3.42 15.79 32.34
C GLY A 29 3.91 16.94 31.44
N ARG A 30 5.21 17.24 31.44
CA ARG A 30 5.79 18.29 30.58
C ARG A 30 6.04 17.80 29.15
N PHE A 31 6.23 16.49 28.97
CA PHE A 31 6.49 15.87 27.67
C PHE A 31 5.38 14.91 27.21
N ALA A 32 4.40 14.61 28.06
CA ALA A 32 3.21 13.86 27.70
C ALA A 32 2.00 14.80 27.52
N LYS A 33 1.33 14.69 26.38
CA LYS A 33 0.04 15.33 26.11
C LYS A 33 -1.02 14.24 26.07
N ALA A 34 -2.17 14.45 26.72
CA ALA A 34 -3.33 13.60 26.49
C ALA A 34 -3.80 13.81 25.04
N LEU A 35 -3.77 12.75 24.24
CA LEU A 35 -4.22 12.77 22.86
C LEU A 35 -5.57 12.05 22.77
N ASP A 36 -6.53 12.68 22.10
CA ASP A 36 -7.66 11.98 21.52
C ASP A 36 -7.23 11.31 20.20
N LEU A 37 -8.17 10.62 19.53
CA LEU A 37 -7.89 9.97 18.26
C LEU A 37 -7.33 10.97 17.22
N GLU A 38 -7.85 12.19 17.22
CA GLU A 38 -7.45 13.24 16.29
C GLU A 38 -6.03 13.74 16.54
N GLY A 39 -5.70 14.03 17.80
CA GLY A 39 -4.34 14.37 18.20
C GLY A 39 -3.36 13.24 17.91
N LEU A 40 -3.77 11.97 18.04
CA LEU A 40 -2.93 10.82 17.70
C LEU A 40 -2.67 10.74 16.19
N ILE A 41 -3.70 10.90 15.36
CA ILE A 41 -3.57 10.92 13.89
C ILE A 41 -2.64 12.05 13.47
N GLU A 42 -2.78 13.24 14.05
CA GLU A 42 -1.95 14.39 13.71
C GLU A 42 -0.47 14.15 14.03
N VAL A 43 -0.17 13.57 15.20
CA VAL A 43 1.20 13.22 15.60
C VAL A 43 1.79 12.12 14.71
N GLN A 44 1.01 11.06 14.42
CA GLN A 44 1.42 9.98 13.53
C GLN A 44 1.68 10.48 12.11
N ALA A 45 0.83 11.37 11.59
CA ALA A 45 0.98 11.97 10.27
C ALA A 45 2.33 12.70 10.14
N ARG A 46 2.83 13.36 11.20
CA ARG A 46 4.17 13.99 11.17
C ARG A 46 5.28 12.97 10.99
N MET A 47 5.19 11.82 11.67
CA MET A 47 6.19 10.74 11.64
C MET A 47 6.13 9.86 10.38
N PHE A 48 4.95 9.71 9.79
CA PHE A 48 4.71 8.82 8.65
C PHE A 48 4.15 9.59 7.45
N PRO A 49 5.02 10.27 6.67
CA PRO A 49 4.61 11.05 5.49
C PRO A 49 3.73 10.29 4.50
N THR A 50 3.98 8.99 4.32
CA THR A 50 3.22 8.13 3.40
C THR A 50 1.77 7.91 3.79
N LEU A 51 1.38 8.25 5.03
CA LEU A 51 0.01 8.16 5.53
C LEU A 51 -0.69 9.51 5.64
N ARG A 52 -0.01 10.63 5.38
CA ARG A 52 -0.61 11.97 5.52
C ARG A 52 -1.78 12.22 4.58
N GLY A 53 -1.78 11.56 3.42
CA GLY A 53 -2.91 11.49 2.52
C GLY A 53 -4.17 10.88 3.13
N PHE A 54 -4.15 10.34 4.35
CA PHE A 54 -5.34 9.86 5.04
C PHE A 54 -5.71 10.70 6.27
N ALA A 55 -4.86 11.63 6.70
CA ALA A 55 -4.99 12.31 7.98
C ALA A 55 -6.29 13.13 8.12
N ASP A 56 -6.74 13.76 7.03
CA ASP A 56 -7.95 14.59 7.01
C ASP A 56 -9.20 13.79 6.60
N ARG A 57 -9.05 12.51 6.23
CA ARG A 57 -10.15 11.67 5.73
C ARG A 57 -10.90 11.06 6.92
N ARG A 58 -12.12 11.55 7.15
CA ARG A 58 -13.03 11.09 8.21
C ARG A 58 -13.83 9.86 7.78
N LEU A 59 -13.15 8.73 7.57
CA LEU A 59 -13.77 7.42 7.32
C LEU A 59 -14.25 6.78 8.64
N THR A 60 -15.08 7.49 9.39
CA THR A 60 -15.43 7.16 10.79
C THR A 60 -16.57 6.15 10.92
N LYS A 61 -17.17 5.74 9.80
CA LYS A 61 -18.27 4.78 9.76
C LYS A 61 -17.92 3.62 8.84
N LEU A 62 -18.33 2.42 9.21
CA LEU A 62 -18.29 1.28 8.30
C LEU A 62 -19.37 1.47 7.24
N VAL A 63 -18.95 1.67 6.01
CA VAL A 63 -19.83 1.86 4.86
C VAL A 63 -19.76 0.61 3.99
N ALA A 64 -20.93 0.08 3.62
CA ALA A 64 -21.00 -0.99 2.63
C ALA A 64 -20.43 -0.52 1.28
N PRO A 65 -19.74 -1.39 0.52
CA PRO A 65 -19.28 -1.05 -0.82
C PRO A 65 -20.42 -0.57 -1.71
N ALA A 66 -20.15 0.37 -2.62
CA ALA A 66 -21.12 0.80 -3.61
C ALA A 66 -21.65 -0.41 -4.41
N ALA A 67 -22.93 -0.41 -4.80
CA ALA A 67 -23.58 -1.58 -5.42
C ALA A 67 -22.97 -1.98 -6.78
N GLY A 68 -22.48 -1.00 -7.55
CA GLY A 68 -21.80 -1.22 -8.83
C GLY A 68 -20.29 -1.39 -8.68
N MET A 69 -19.54 -0.55 -9.40
CA MET A 69 -18.09 -0.46 -9.23
C MET A 69 -17.76 0.03 -7.81
N PRO A 70 -16.87 -0.66 -7.07
CA PRO A 70 -16.44 -0.20 -5.76
C PRO A 70 -15.79 1.18 -5.85
N ARG A 71 -16.12 2.06 -4.90
CA ARG A 71 -15.41 3.33 -4.72
C ARG A 71 -13.96 3.07 -4.32
N PRO A 72 -13.04 4.02 -4.57
CA PRO A 72 -11.65 3.84 -4.20
C PRO A 72 -11.43 3.47 -2.72
N ALA A 73 -12.14 4.13 -1.80
CA ALA A 73 -12.01 3.87 -0.37
C ALA A 73 -12.76 2.63 0.14
N ASP A 74 -13.69 2.04 -0.63
CA ASP A 74 -14.53 0.91 -0.19
C ASP A 74 -13.68 -0.26 0.35
N PRO A 75 -14.21 -1.06 1.29
CA PRO A 75 -13.53 -2.29 1.70
C PRO A 75 -13.38 -3.25 0.51
N ALA A 76 -12.42 -4.17 0.60
CA ALA A 76 -12.24 -5.20 -0.43
C ALA A 76 -13.50 -6.07 -0.50
N LEU A 77 -13.97 -6.36 -1.71
CA LEU A 77 -15.12 -7.24 -1.88
C LEU A 77 -14.80 -8.65 -1.40
N HIS A 78 -15.78 -9.30 -0.78
CA HIS A 78 -15.78 -10.73 -0.60
C HIS A 78 -15.94 -11.44 -1.96
N ALA A 79 -15.48 -12.69 -2.05
CA ALA A 79 -15.52 -13.44 -3.30
C ALA A 79 -16.94 -13.58 -3.88
N HIS A 80 -17.96 -13.75 -3.02
CA HIS A 80 -19.36 -13.84 -3.45
C HIS A 80 -19.89 -12.50 -3.97
N GLU A 81 -19.57 -11.38 -3.31
CA GLU A 81 -19.96 -10.03 -3.77
C GLU A 81 -19.29 -9.69 -5.10
N TRP A 82 -18.00 -10.00 -5.24
CA TRP A 82 -17.26 -9.80 -6.49
C TRP A 82 -17.84 -10.66 -7.62
N ARG A 83 -18.12 -11.94 -7.35
CA ARG A 83 -18.74 -12.84 -8.34
C ARG A 83 -20.08 -12.28 -8.82
N GLN A 84 -20.96 -11.90 -7.88
CA GLN A 84 -22.28 -11.39 -8.22
C GLN A 84 -22.22 -10.18 -9.17
N ARG A 85 -21.20 -9.33 -9.01
CA ARG A 85 -21.01 -8.11 -9.81
C ARG A 85 -20.36 -8.37 -11.17
N PHE A 86 -19.38 -9.26 -11.24
CA PHE A 86 -18.47 -9.34 -12.39
C PHE A 86 -18.47 -10.69 -13.11
N ALA A 87 -18.92 -11.76 -12.44
CA ALA A 87 -18.85 -13.13 -12.94
C ALA A 87 -20.21 -13.83 -12.83
N SER A 88 -21.29 -13.08 -13.07
CA SER A 88 -22.66 -13.59 -13.16
C SER A 88 -23.30 -13.24 -14.50
N ASP A 89 -24.10 -14.16 -15.04
CA ASP A 89 -24.94 -13.93 -16.22
C ASP A 89 -26.23 -13.18 -15.85
N ARG A 90 -27.09 -12.92 -16.86
CA ARG A 90 -28.39 -12.24 -16.65
C ARG A 90 -29.35 -13.00 -15.72
N ASN A 91 -29.12 -14.29 -15.51
CA ASN A 91 -29.92 -15.16 -14.64
C ASN A 91 -29.27 -15.34 -13.25
N GLY A 92 -28.17 -14.65 -12.96
CA GLY A 92 -27.43 -14.76 -11.71
C GLY A 92 -26.55 -16.01 -11.58
N LYS A 93 -26.41 -16.81 -12.64
CA LYS A 93 -25.52 -17.99 -12.66
C LYS A 93 -24.09 -17.58 -12.94
N PHE A 94 -23.12 -18.41 -12.53
CA PHE A 94 -21.71 -18.14 -12.76
C PHE A 94 -21.39 -18.01 -14.26
N SER A 95 -20.71 -16.93 -14.63
CA SER A 95 -20.26 -16.64 -15.99
C SER A 95 -18.73 -16.70 -16.05
N GLU A 96 -18.20 -17.75 -16.68
CA GLU A 96 -16.76 -17.92 -16.89
C GLU A 96 -16.20 -16.77 -17.75
N ALA A 97 -16.89 -16.39 -18.82
CA ALA A 97 -16.48 -15.26 -19.67
C ALA A 97 -16.43 -13.94 -18.88
N GLY A 98 -17.41 -13.71 -17.98
CA GLY A 98 -17.40 -12.55 -17.09
C GLY A 98 -16.20 -12.58 -16.12
N ALA A 99 -15.94 -13.73 -15.51
CA ALA A 99 -14.79 -13.91 -14.62
C ALA A 99 -13.45 -13.67 -15.36
N VAL A 100 -13.28 -14.23 -16.56
CA VAL A 100 -12.07 -14.03 -17.38
C VAL A 100 -11.89 -12.56 -17.72
N SER A 101 -12.95 -11.88 -18.17
CA SER A 101 -12.92 -10.45 -18.49
C SER A 101 -12.51 -9.60 -17.29
N ALA A 102 -13.17 -9.81 -16.15
CA ALA A 102 -12.93 -9.04 -14.93
C ALA A 102 -11.56 -9.34 -14.28
N PHE A 103 -11.06 -10.57 -14.34
CA PHE A 103 -9.69 -10.88 -13.91
C PHE A 103 -8.64 -10.33 -14.87
N THR A 104 -8.92 -10.30 -16.18
CA THR A 104 -8.05 -9.67 -17.17
C THR A 104 -7.93 -8.17 -16.91
N ALA A 105 -9.02 -7.50 -16.55
CA ALA A 105 -8.99 -6.07 -16.21
C ALA A 105 -8.04 -5.73 -15.03
N GLN A 106 -7.76 -6.68 -14.14
CA GLN A 106 -6.79 -6.49 -13.04
C GLN A 106 -5.33 -6.41 -13.53
N LEU A 107 -5.04 -6.85 -14.76
CA LEU A 107 -3.69 -6.81 -15.35
C LEU A 107 -3.29 -5.41 -15.84
N GLY A 108 -4.26 -4.52 -16.02
CA GLY A 108 -4.03 -3.19 -16.58
C GLY A 108 -3.70 -3.27 -18.07
N ARG A 109 -2.68 -2.51 -18.48
CA ARG A 109 -2.23 -2.41 -19.88
C ARG A 109 -1.03 -3.32 -20.13
N HIS A 110 -0.73 -3.58 -21.40
CA HIS A 110 0.51 -4.25 -21.75
C HIS A 110 1.72 -3.43 -21.34
N TRP A 111 2.75 -4.11 -20.83
CA TRP A 111 4.01 -3.48 -20.53
C TRP A 111 4.79 -3.25 -21.83
N THR A 112 5.05 -1.98 -22.15
CA THR A 112 5.81 -1.56 -23.34
C THR A 112 6.92 -0.56 -22.99
N GLY A 113 7.29 -0.46 -21.71
CA GLY A 113 8.24 0.52 -21.20
C GLY A 113 7.58 1.70 -20.48
N LEU A 114 8.41 2.57 -19.90
CA LEU A 114 7.99 3.67 -19.03
C LEU A 114 7.18 4.76 -19.74
N GLU A 115 7.35 4.94 -21.06
CA GLU A 115 6.67 5.98 -21.83
C GLU A 115 5.15 5.83 -21.79
N ALA A 116 4.66 4.59 -21.77
CA ALA A 116 3.23 4.29 -21.72
C ALA A 116 2.66 4.33 -20.30
N ALA A 117 3.49 4.45 -19.25
CA ALA A 117 3.04 4.35 -17.86
C ALA A 117 2.12 5.51 -17.45
N THR A 118 1.06 5.22 -16.68
CA THR A 118 0.17 6.24 -16.10
C THR A 118 0.93 7.08 -15.07
N PRO A 119 0.41 8.26 -14.68
CA PRO A 119 1.01 9.07 -13.63
C PRO A 119 1.36 8.31 -12.35
N VAL A 120 0.47 7.46 -11.84
CA VAL A 120 0.72 6.68 -10.62
C VAL A 120 1.74 5.56 -10.87
N GLU A 121 1.71 4.92 -12.04
CA GLU A 121 2.68 3.90 -12.41
C GLU A 121 4.09 4.51 -12.49
N ARG A 122 4.26 5.71 -13.06
CA ARG A 122 5.55 6.42 -13.12
C ARG A 122 6.11 6.69 -11.72
N VAL A 123 5.28 7.20 -10.81
CA VAL A 123 5.67 7.42 -9.40
C VAL A 123 6.11 6.11 -8.73
N LEU A 124 5.38 5.02 -8.96
CA LEU A 124 5.71 3.71 -8.39
C LEU A 124 6.97 3.10 -8.99
N PHE A 125 7.19 3.20 -10.30
CA PHE A 125 8.44 2.79 -10.94
C PHE A 125 9.63 3.55 -10.35
N ALA A 126 9.52 4.87 -10.22
CA ALA A 126 10.56 5.70 -9.63
C ALA A 126 10.85 5.32 -8.17
N ALA A 127 9.81 5.19 -7.34
CA ALA A 127 9.95 4.86 -5.92
C ALA A 127 10.50 3.43 -5.70
N PHE A 128 9.98 2.44 -6.42
CA PHE A 128 10.43 1.06 -6.28
C PHE A 128 11.85 0.86 -6.83
N PHE A 129 12.20 1.57 -7.91
CA PHE A 129 13.55 1.53 -8.45
C PHE A 129 14.57 2.24 -7.54
N ALA A 130 14.22 3.38 -6.93
CA ALA A 130 15.03 4.01 -5.89
C ALA A 130 15.26 3.05 -4.71
N HIS A 131 14.20 2.38 -4.24
CA HIS A 131 14.33 1.36 -3.20
C HIS A 131 15.22 0.21 -3.63
N TYR A 132 15.09 -0.29 -4.88
CA TYR A 132 15.97 -1.31 -5.45
C TYR A 132 17.45 -0.89 -5.49
N ASN A 133 17.73 0.40 -5.68
CA ASN A 133 19.08 0.97 -5.59
C ASN A 133 19.54 1.26 -4.16
N GLN A 134 18.77 0.81 -3.15
CA GLN A 134 19.03 1.03 -1.72
C GLN A 134 18.91 2.50 -1.29
N GLU A 135 18.31 3.35 -2.12
CA GLU A 135 17.98 4.76 -1.84
C GLU A 135 16.63 4.84 -1.10
N ARG A 136 16.57 4.20 0.09
CA ARG A 136 15.32 4.02 0.85
C ARG A 136 14.67 5.36 1.24
N SER A 137 15.48 6.37 1.58
CA SER A 137 15.00 7.71 1.91
C SER A 137 14.30 8.37 0.73
N GLU A 138 14.89 8.29 -0.46
CA GLU A 138 14.33 8.86 -1.70
C GLU A 138 13.01 8.19 -2.09
N ALA A 139 12.93 6.86 -1.96
CA ALA A 139 11.70 6.12 -2.19
C ALA A 139 10.58 6.56 -1.24
N MET A 140 10.88 6.63 0.06
CA MET A 140 9.91 7.04 1.08
C MET A 140 9.52 8.51 0.97
N GLU A 141 10.44 9.38 0.56
CA GLU A 141 10.16 10.79 0.32
C GLU A 141 9.18 10.96 -0.85
N LEU A 142 9.45 10.33 -1.99
CA LEU A 142 8.56 10.42 -3.16
C LEU A 142 7.15 9.90 -2.84
N LEU A 143 7.05 8.74 -2.19
CA LEU A 143 5.76 8.19 -1.76
C LEU A 143 5.07 9.06 -0.70
N GLY A 144 5.85 9.69 0.18
CA GLY A 144 5.37 10.65 1.16
C GLY A 144 4.80 11.90 0.52
N ARG A 145 5.48 12.46 -0.48
CA ARG A 145 5.02 13.62 -1.27
C ARG A 145 3.75 13.29 -2.05
N LEU A 146 3.67 12.12 -2.69
CA LEU A 146 2.44 11.65 -3.33
C LEU A 146 1.28 11.63 -2.32
N SER A 147 1.49 11.03 -1.15
CA SER A 147 0.45 10.94 -0.11
C SER A 147 0.02 12.33 0.39
N GLU A 148 0.96 13.20 0.75
CA GLU A 148 0.68 14.56 1.21
C GLU A 148 -0.07 15.38 0.16
N SER A 149 0.33 15.30 -1.11
CA SER A 149 -0.29 16.06 -2.21
C SER A 149 -1.79 15.78 -2.37
N LEU A 150 -2.23 14.60 -1.93
CA LEU A 150 -3.62 14.14 -1.98
C LEU A 150 -4.37 14.34 -0.67
N ARG A 151 -3.75 14.94 0.36
CA ARG A 151 -4.34 15.10 1.69
C ARG A 151 -5.71 15.77 1.67
N LYS A 152 -5.88 16.80 0.83
CA LYS A 152 -7.15 17.55 0.70
C LYS A 152 -8.04 17.10 -0.46
N SER A 153 -7.62 16.09 -1.22
CA SER A 153 -8.34 15.58 -2.39
C SER A 153 -9.35 14.50 -2.01
N GLY A 154 -10.52 14.53 -2.66
CA GLY A 154 -11.59 13.52 -2.50
C GLY A 154 -12.14 13.41 -1.08
N LEU A 155 -12.33 14.56 -0.42
CA LEU A 155 -13.03 14.66 0.87
C LEU A 155 -14.55 14.68 0.67
N ASP A 156 -15.09 13.73 -0.10
CA ASP A 156 -16.46 13.77 -0.61
C ASP A 156 -17.52 13.31 0.40
N GLY A 157 -17.10 12.79 1.55
CA GLY A 157 -18.00 12.27 2.57
C GLY A 157 -17.39 11.13 3.40
N PRO A 158 -18.20 10.50 4.27
CA PRO A 158 -17.76 9.39 5.12
C PRO A 158 -17.37 8.13 4.31
N GLU A 159 -17.78 8.04 3.05
CA GLU A 159 -17.45 6.95 2.13
C GLU A 159 -16.10 7.14 1.42
N GLY A 160 -15.47 8.30 1.58
CA GLY A 160 -14.25 8.67 0.86
C GLY A 160 -14.52 9.20 -0.56
N PRO A 161 -13.48 9.27 -1.41
CA PRO A 161 -13.62 9.77 -2.78
C PRO A 161 -14.66 8.97 -3.56
N LYS A 162 -15.53 9.66 -4.30
CA LYS A 162 -16.51 9.00 -5.18
C LYS A 162 -15.85 8.38 -6.40
N GLU A 163 -14.81 9.05 -6.90
CA GLU A 163 -14.03 8.66 -8.08
C GLU A 163 -12.54 8.55 -7.73
N ALA A 164 -11.78 7.90 -8.59
CA ALA A 164 -10.33 7.79 -8.46
C ALA A 164 -9.65 9.16 -8.38
N LEU A 165 -8.71 9.31 -7.45
CA LEU A 165 -7.90 10.51 -7.32
C LEU A 165 -6.90 10.62 -8.46
N THR A 166 -6.61 11.85 -8.87
CA THR A 166 -5.59 12.14 -9.89
C THR A 166 -4.27 12.50 -9.23
N VAL A 167 -3.16 11.96 -9.73
CA VAL A 167 -1.81 12.32 -9.28
C VAL A 167 -1.49 13.74 -9.78
N PRO A 168 -1.08 14.68 -8.91
CA PRO A 168 -0.70 16.02 -9.34
C PRO A 168 0.53 16.01 -10.25
N ASP A 169 0.53 16.86 -11.28
CA ASP A 169 1.61 16.94 -12.28
C ASP A 169 2.99 17.21 -11.64
N GLU A 170 3.02 17.98 -10.56
CA GLU A 170 4.25 18.23 -9.78
C GLU A 170 4.89 16.94 -9.23
N ILE A 171 4.08 15.96 -8.85
CA ILE A 171 4.56 14.68 -8.33
C ILE A 171 5.06 13.79 -9.46
N VAL A 172 4.40 13.86 -10.63
CA VAL A 172 4.85 13.18 -11.84
C VAL A 172 6.19 13.75 -12.29
N ALA A 173 6.36 15.06 -12.28
CA ALA A 173 7.62 15.71 -12.64
C ALA A 173 8.79 15.24 -11.74
N ILE A 174 8.58 15.13 -10.42
CA ILE A 174 9.59 14.60 -9.49
C ILE A 174 9.93 13.12 -9.80
N ALA A 175 8.93 12.31 -10.15
CA ALA A 175 9.17 10.93 -10.56
C ALA A 175 9.97 10.89 -11.88
N ASP A 176 9.65 11.77 -12.82
CA ASP A 176 10.28 11.86 -14.14
C ASP A 176 11.74 12.31 -14.06
N GLU A 177 12.07 13.23 -13.16
CA GLU A 177 13.46 13.59 -12.85
C GLU A 177 14.30 12.36 -12.49
N LYS A 178 13.74 11.42 -11.71
CA LYS A 178 14.41 10.17 -11.33
C LYS A 178 14.43 9.15 -12.46
N LEU A 179 13.35 9.03 -13.23
CA LEU A 179 13.24 8.07 -14.33
C LEU A 179 14.09 8.44 -15.55
N ASN A 180 14.29 9.74 -15.79
CA ASN A 180 15.05 10.26 -16.94
C ASN A 180 16.57 10.28 -16.72
N ILE A 181 17.06 9.84 -15.55
CA ILE A 181 18.48 9.64 -15.33
C ILE A 181 19.00 8.61 -16.36
N PRO A 182 20.11 8.90 -17.08
CA PRO A 182 20.63 8.00 -18.09
C PRO A 182 20.83 6.56 -17.60
N GLY A 183 20.22 5.61 -18.31
CA GLY A 183 20.31 4.18 -18.01
C GLY A 183 19.31 3.66 -16.97
N VAL A 184 18.52 4.52 -16.30
CA VAL A 184 17.47 4.08 -15.37
C VAL A 184 16.37 3.33 -16.11
N GLY A 185 15.82 3.91 -17.18
CA GLY A 185 14.80 3.25 -18.00
C GLY A 185 15.23 1.87 -18.49
N ALA A 186 16.42 1.76 -19.08
CA ALA A 186 16.96 0.50 -19.56
C ALA A 186 17.12 -0.57 -18.45
N LYS A 187 17.47 -0.17 -17.23
CA LYS A 187 17.55 -1.09 -16.08
C LYS A 187 16.16 -1.55 -15.62
N ILE A 188 15.18 -0.65 -15.59
CA ILE A 188 13.79 -0.99 -15.27
C ILE A 188 13.24 -1.95 -16.33
N ASP A 189 13.46 -1.67 -17.61
CA ASP A 189 13.04 -2.54 -18.71
C ASP A 189 13.69 -3.92 -18.60
N ALA A 190 14.99 -3.99 -18.27
CA ALA A 190 15.68 -5.26 -18.06
C ALA A 190 15.11 -6.08 -16.89
N LEU A 191 14.76 -5.42 -15.77
CA LEU A 191 14.13 -6.06 -14.61
C LEU A 191 12.71 -6.57 -14.97
N CYS A 192 11.97 -5.80 -15.78
CA CYS A 192 10.59 -6.08 -16.15
C CYS A 192 10.46 -6.86 -17.48
N ALA A 193 11.56 -7.25 -18.12
CA ALA A 193 11.57 -7.87 -19.44
C ALA A 193 10.79 -9.20 -19.53
N ARG A 194 10.51 -9.82 -18.38
CA ARG A 194 9.75 -11.08 -18.27
C ARG A 194 8.26 -10.86 -18.01
N ASN A 195 7.80 -9.61 -18.04
CA ASN A 195 6.41 -9.24 -17.80
C ASN A 195 5.80 -8.60 -19.04
N GLY A 196 4.62 -9.06 -19.43
CA GLY A 196 3.83 -8.59 -20.57
C GLY A 196 2.75 -7.58 -20.17
N TRP A 197 2.58 -7.30 -18.88
CA TRP A 197 1.57 -6.37 -18.35
C TRP A 197 2.17 -5.43 -17.31
N THR A 198 1.70 -4.17 -17.28
CA THR A 198 2.28 -3.14 -16.41
C THR A 198 2.11 -3.46 -14.93
N THR A 199 0.95 -4.00 -14.54
CA THR A 199 0.73 -4.45 -13.15
C THR A 199 1.73 -5.54 -12.76
N THR A 200 1.98 -6.52 -13.63
CA THR A 200 2.91 -7.61 -13.33
C THR A 200 4.37 -7.16 -13.36
N ALA A 201 4.71 -6.18 -14.21
CA ALA A 201 6.01 -5.50 -14.19
C ALA A 201 6.27 -4.77 -12.86
N LEU A 202 5.30 -3.97 -12.37
CA LEU A 202 5.40 -3.31 -11.07
C LEU A 202 5.46 -4.32 -9.91
N MET A 203 4.73 -5.42 -10.00
CA MET A 203 4.81 -6.51 -9.02
C MET A 203 6.22 -7.11 -8.97
N THR A 204 6.82 -7.40 -10.13
CA THR A 204 8.21 -7.87 -10.23
C THR A 204 9.18 -6.86 -9.65
N LEU A 205 9.09 -5.58 -10.05
CA LEU A 205 10.00 -4.54 -9.55
C LEU A 205 9.92 -4.38 -8.03
N LEU A 206 8.71 -4.38 -7.45
CA LEU A 206 8.52 -4.32 -6.00
C LEU A 206 9.13 -5.54 -5.30
N THR A 207 8.92 -6.75 -5.83
CA THR A 207 9.53 -7.98 -5.31
C THR A 207 11.05 -7.92 -5.35
N GLU A 208 11.64 -7.48 -6.46
CA GLU A 208 13.10 -7.37 -6.60
C GLU A 208 13.68 -6.26 -5.70
N ALA A 209 12.98 -5.13 -5.57
CA ALA A 209 13.35 -4.07 -4.65
C ALA A 209 13.36 -4.58 -3.20
N ARG A 210 12.37 -5.39 -2.80
CA ARG A 210 12.31 -6.02 -1.48
C ARG A 210 13.41 -7.05 -1.25
N ARG A 211 13.74 -7.87 -2.27
CA ARG A 211 14.87 -8.83 -2.19
C ARG A 211 16.18 -8.10 -1.91
N LYS A 212 16.44 -7.02 -2.64
CA LYS A 212 17.75 -6.34 -2.64
C LYS A 212 17.93 -5.35 -1.49
N ALA A 213 16.87 -4.61 -1.13
CA ALA A 213 16.96 -3.51 -0.19
C ALA A 213 16.09 -3.70 1.06
N GLY A 214 15.46 -4.86 1.25
CA GLY A 214 14.65 -5.17 2.42
C GLY A 214 13.26 -4.53 2.37
N VAL A 215 12.65 -4.36 3.54
CA VAL A 215 11.22 -4.08 3.66
C VAL A 215 10.80 -2.77 2.99
N LEU A 216 9.88 -2.87 2.02
CA LEU A 216 9.03 -1.78 1.52
C LEU A 216 7.57 -2.21 1.67
N ALA A 217 6.98 -1.90 2.82
CA ALA A 217 5.67 -2.41 3.22
C ALA A 217 4.52 -1.67 2.50
N PRO A 218 3.35 -2.32 2.27
CA PRO A 218 2.20 -1.68 1.63
C PRO A 218 1.75 -0.32 2.20
N PRO A 219 1.82 -0.06 3.52
CA PRO A 219 1.49 1.26 4.06
C PRO A 219 2.31 2.42 3.48
N ALA A 220 3.49 2.16 2.90
CA ALA A 220 4.29 3.18 2.24
C ALA A 220 3.62 3.76 0.99
N PHE A 221 2.73 3.01 0.34
CA PHE A 221 2.03 3.42 -0.88
C PHE A 221 0.51 3.18 -0.78
N ALA A 222 -0.05 3.20 0.43
CA ALA A 222 -1.48 2.96 0.67
C ALA A 222 -2.40 3.93 -0.09
N ILE A 223 -1.93 5.15 -0.34
CA ILE A 223 -2.68 6.17 -1.09
C ILE A 223 -3.01 5.73 -2.52
N VAL A 224 -2.24 4.79 -3.10
CA VAL A 224 -2.51 4.18 -4.41
C VAL A 224 -3.89 3.55 -4.44
N LYS A 225 -4.42 3.02 -3.33
CA LYS A 225 -5.80 2.51 -3.28
C LYS A 225 -6.83 3.55 -3.75
N LEU A 226 -6.58 4.82 -3.45
CA LEU A 226 -7.49 5.91 -3.81
C LEU A 226 -7.30 6.40 -5.25
N ILE A 227 -6.21 6.02 -5.91
CA ILE A 227 -5.82 6.43 -7.27
C ILE A 227 -6.11 5.30 -8.27
N ASP A 228 -5.61 4.11 -7.96
CA ASP A 228 -5.75 2.89 -8.76
C ASP A 228 -5.95 1.70 -7.82
N ARG A 229 -7.22 1.36 -7.61
CA ARG A 229 -7.65 0.30 -6.70
C ARG A 229 -7.19 -1.10 -7.15
N PRO A 230 -7.33 -1.52 -8.42
CA PRO A 230 -6.78 -2.79 -8.91
C PRO A 230 -5.26 -2.90 -8.69
N LEU A 231 -4.49 -1.86 -9.05
CA LEU A 231 -3.04 -1.85 -8.89
C LEU A 231 -2.63 -1.95 -7.41
N TRP A 232 -3.32 -1.22 -6.53
CA TRP A 232 -3.10 -1.34 -5.08
C TRP A 232 -3.28 -2.77 -4.60
N TYR A 233 -4.38 -3.44 -4.94
CA TYR A 233 -4.61 -4.79 -4.47
C TYR A 233 -3.61 -5.79 -5.06
N ALA A 234 -3.21 -5.63 -6.32
CA ALA A 234 -2.17 -6.44 -6.92
C ALA A 234 -0.84 -6.32 -6.14
N LEU A 235 -0.37 -5.11 -5.86
CA LEU A 235 0.87 -4.86 -5.11
C LEU A 235 0.77 -5.26 -3.63
N HIS A 236 -0.36 -4.97 -2.98
CA HIS A 236 -0.63 -5.38 -1.59
C HIS A 236 -0.70 -6.91 -1.45
N SER A 237 -1.06 -7.62 -2.52
CA SER A 237 -1.17 -9.08 -2.48
C SER A 237 0.19 -9.82 -2.47
N LEU A 238 1.29 -9.10 -2.68
CA LEU A 238 2.65 -9.64 -2.61
C LEU A 238 3.10 -9.84 -1.17
N GLY A 239 3.68 -11.01 -0.90
CA GLY A 239 4.39 -11.30 0.33
C GLY A 239 5.78 -10.65 0.36
N PHE A 240 6.55 -11.01 1.39
CA PHE A 240 7.97 -10.69 1.40
C PHE A 240 8.74 -11.77 0.65
N PRO A 241 9.70 -11.40 -0.19
CA PRO A 241 10.50 -12.39 -0.89
C PRO A 241 11.22 -13.29 0.09
N HIS A 242 11.09 -14.61 -0.04
CA HIS A 242 11.78 -15.59 0.79
C HIS A 242 12.66 -16.49 -0.10
N GLU A 243 13.46 -17.37 0.49
CA GLU A 243 14.22 -18.38 -0.26
C GLU A 243 13.31 -19.26 -1.12
N ARG A 244 12.05 -19.40 -0.69
CA ARG A 244 10.98 -20.14 -1.36
C ARG A 244 10.09 -19.20 -2.18
N PRO A 245 10.16 -19.25 -3.52
CA PRO A 245 9.38 -18.38 -4.41
C PRO A 245 7.86 -18.41 -4.20
N GLU A 246 7.33 -19.53 -3.69
CA GLU A 246 5.93 -19.75 -3.33
C GLU A 246 5.46 -18.94 -2.11
N GLU A 247 6.38 -18.50 -1.26
CA GLU A 247 6.10 -17.69 -0.07
C GLU A 247 6.11 -16.18 -0.39
N ASP A 248 6.51 -15.80 -1.61
CA ASP A 248 6.55 -14.41 -2.08
C ASP A 248 5.16 -13.78 -2.25
N VAL A 249 4.08 -14.50 -1.93
CA VAL A 249 2.71 -14.08 -2.16
C VAL A 249 1.88 -14.24 -0.89
N HIS A 250 1.03 -13.26 -0.58
CA HIS A 250 0.19 -13.29 0.62
C HIS A 250 -0.71 -14.53 0.63
N PRO A 251 -0.85 -15.28 1.73
CA PRO A 251 -1.58 -16.56 1.75
C PRO A 251 -3.09 -16.40 1.48
N ASN A 252 -3.65 -15.23 1.77
CA ASN A 252 -5.06 -14.91 1.52
C ASN A 252 -5.20 -13.61 0.74
N PRO A 253 -5.00 -13.60 -0.60
CA PRO A 253 -5.20 -12.41 -1.41
C PRO A 253 -6.67 -12.00 -1.43
N ARG A 254 -6.91 -10.71 -1.62
CA ARG A 254 -8.25 -10.21 -1.97
C ARG A 254 -8.58 -10.67 -3.40
N ILE A 255 -9.86 -10.94 -3.66
CA ILE A 255 -10.35 -11.39 -4.99
C ILE A 255 -10.01 -10.38 -6.09
N GLU A 256 -9.91 -9.10 -5.72
CA GLU A 256 -9.53 -7.98 -6.58
C GLU A 256 -8.05 -8.02 -7.06
N ALA A 257 -7.24 -8.94 -6.55
CA ALA A 257 -5.86 -9.20 -6.99
C ALA A 257 -5.67 -10.58 -7.65
N ALA A 258 -6.70 -11.43 -7.67
CA ALA A 258 -6.54 -12.84 -8.01
C ALA A 258 -6.11 -13.06 -9.48
N GLY A 259 -6.63 -12.26 -10.41
CA GLY A 259 -6.25 -12.27 -11.82
C GLY A 259 -4.80 -11.83 -12.02
N ALA A 260 -4.41 -10.70 -11.42
CA ALA A 260 -3.05 -10.19 -11.46
C ALA A 260 -2.02 -11.19 -10.90
N ARG A 261 -2.34 -11.85 -9.78
CA ARG A 261 -1.50 -12.89 -9.20
C ARG A 261 -1.36 -14.11 -10.09
N ALA A 262 -2.47 -14.65 -10.57
CA ALA A 262 -2.46 -15.83 -11.43
C ALA A 262 -1.58 -15.60 -12.66
N HIS A 263 -1.72 -14.42 -13.28
CA HIS A 263 -0.91 -14.05 -14.42
C HIS A 263 0.56 -13.85 -14.06
N TRP A 264 0.87 -13.07 -13.02
CA TRP A 264 2.26 -12.83 -12.57
C TRP A 264 2.97 -14.15 -12.24
N GLU A 265 2.28 -15.09 -11.59
CA GLU A 265 2.82 -16.41 -11.31
C GLU A 265 3.08 -17.23 -12.58
N ALA A 266 2.18 -17.15 -13.57
CA ALA A 266 2.37 -17.79 -14.87
C ALA A 266 3.60 -17.23 -15.60
N GLU A 267 3.82 -15.91 -15.59
CA GLU A 267 5.01 -15.28 -16.16
C GLU A 267 6.30 -15.68 -15.44
N ARG A 268 6.28 -15.73 -14.10
CA ARG A 268 7.42 -16.20 -13.30
C ARG A 268 7.78 -17.65 -13.62
N LYS A 269 6.78 -18.53 -13.76
CA LYS A 269 6.96 -19.93 -14.15
C LYS A 269 7.50 -20.05 -15.57
N ALA A 270 6.97 -19.27 -16.52
CA ALA A 270 7.39 -19.28 -17.92
C ALA A 270 8.74 -18.58 -18.16
N ARG A 271 9.19 -17.72 -17.24
CA ARG A 271 10.40 -16.88 -17.34
C ARG A 271 10.44 -15.99 -18.59
N ARG A 272 9.27 -15.63 -19.12
CA ARG A 272 9.08 -14.80 -20.32
C ARG A 272 7.75 -14.06 -20.21
N PRO A 273 7.58 -12.93 -20.92
CA PRO A 273 6.31 -12.21 -20.92
C PRO A 273 5.21 -13.05 -21.55
N ILE A 274 4.00 -12.97 -21.00
CA ILE A 274 2.81 -13.62 -21.55
C ILE A 274 1.77 -12.54 -21.88
N TYR A 275 1.57 -12.27 -23.17
CA TYR A 275 0.60 -11.25 -23.60
C TYR A 275 -0.86 -11.75 -23.55
N THR A 276 -1.08 -13.06 -23.58
CA THR A 276 -2.43 -13.63 -23.40
C THR A 276 -2.76 -13.77 -21.91
N PRO A 277 -3.91 -13.28 -21.42
CA PRO A 277 -4.27 -13.36 -20.00
C PRO A 277 -4.29 -14.79 -19.42
N ALA A 278 -3.30 -15.14 -18.59
CA ALA A 278 -3.22 -16.41 -17.88
C ALA A 278 -3.98 -16.37 -16.53
N VAL A 279 -5.32 -16.31 -16.59
CA VAL A 279 -6.19 -16.16 -15.39
C VAL A 279 -7.00 -17.41 -15.02
N SER A 280 -6.80 -18.53 -15.73
CA SER A 280 -7.59 -19.76 -15.56
C SER A 280 -7.56 -20.32 -14.13
N VAL A 281 -6.42 -20.22 -13.44
CA VAL A 281 -6.27 -20.65 -12.05
C VAL A 281 -7.17 -19.83 -11.11
N ALA A 282 -7.28 -18.51 -11.33
CA ALA A 282 -8.15 -17.63 -10.55
C ALA A 282 -9.64 -17.97 -10.79
N VAL A 283 -10.01 -18.21 -12.05
CA VAL A 283 -11.38 -18.63 -12.44
C VAL A 283 -11.76 -19.95 -11.78
N ALA A 284 -10.91 -20.97 -11.89
CA ALA A 284 -11.16 -22.29 -11.29
C ALA A 284 -11.29 -22.21 -9.76
N THR A 285 -10.52 -21.32 -9.11
CA THR A 285 -10.59 -21.10 -7.66
C THR A 285 -11.90 -20.42 -7.25
N LEU A 286 -12.34 -19.41 -8.01
CA LEU A 286 -13.62 -18.73 -7.78
C LEU A 286 -14.82 -19.68 -7.96
N GLN A 287 -14.75 -20.56 -8.96
CA GLN A 287 -15.78 -21.56 -9.21
C GLN A 287 -15.85 -22.61 -8.09
N LYS A 288 -14.72 -23.17 -7.65
CA LYS A 288 -14.71 -24.13 -6.53
C LYS A 288 -15.27 -23.57 -5.22
N ASN A 289 -15.04 -22.29 -4.95
CA ASN A 289 -15.56 -21.62 -3.76
C ASN A 289 -17.07 -21.32 -3.88
N SER A 290 -17.61 -21.32 -5.08
CA SER A 290 -19.03 -21.10 -5.36
C SER A 290 -19.90 -22.32 -5.04
N ASP A 291 -19.35 -23.52 -5.17
CA ASP A 291 -20.09 -24.78 -4.94
C ASP A 291 -20.17 -25.16 -3.45
N LYS A 292 -19.56 -24.36 -2.57
CA LYS A 292 -19.48 -24.59 -1.11
C LYS A 292 -20.41 -23.68 -0.28
N VAL A 293 -21.21 -22.85 -0.94
CA VAL A 293 -22.15 -21.89 -0.31
C VAL A 293 -23.59 -22.32 -0.59
#